data_AF-A0A843GPP8-F1
#
_entry.id   AF-A0A843GPP8-F1
#
_cell.length_a   1.000
_cell.length_b   1.000
_cell.length_c   1.000
_cell.angle_alpha   90.00
_cell.angle_beta   90.00
_cell.angle_gamma   90.00
#
_symmetry.space_group_name_H-M   'P 1'
#
loop_
_entity.id
_entity.type
_entity.pdbx_description
1 polymer ?
#
loop_
_entity_poly.entity_id
_entity_poly.type
_entity_poly.pdbx_seq_one_letter_code
_entity_poly.pdbx_strand_id
1 'polypeptide(L)'
;MNPEVIKAMQGKKEHKARKWWRKNGYKIWRVVLFPLWIGGLLKDKIEKHLNSKEEWNEERANEILNYYIPRVCKWNKEENYFYFFDNGMGWNLKFAKKYLKTKDYRFWEVNTGFFGGKIRDFLMKKFELEGFSKELGNCSEGWTEISFYLKNKEPA
;
A
#
# COMPACT_ATOMS: atom_id res chain seq x y z
N MET A 1 -72.60 -8.90 -21.32
CA MET A 1 -71.21 -9.39 -21.11
C MET A 1 -70.48 -8.35 -20.26
N ASN A 2 -69.95 -8.72 -19.09
CA ASN A 2 -69.40 -7.75 -18.12
C ASN A 2 -68.16 -7.03 -18.72
N PRO A 3 -68.10 -5.68 -18.74
CA PRO A 3 -66.98 -4.92 -19.29
C PRO A 3 -65.64 -5.23 -18.61
N GLU A 4 -65.63 -5.62 -17.34
CA GLU A 4 -64.42 -6.07 -16.65
C GLU A 4 -63.90 -7.41 -17.17
N VAL A 5 -64.80 -8.31 -17.56
CA VAL A 5 -64.46 -9.60 -18.17
C VAL A 5 -63.91 -9.40 -19.58
N ILE A 6 -64.47 -8.47 -20.37
CA ILE A 6 -63.94 -8.10 -21.69
C ILE A 6 -62.53 -7.49 -21.58
N LYS A 7 -62.30 -6.64 -20.58
CA LYS A 7 -60.99 -6.01 -20.32
C LYS A 7 -59.95 -7.01 -19.81
N ALA A 8 -60.36 -8.05 -19.09
CA ALA A 8 -59.49 -9.16 -18.67
C ALA A 8 -59.15 -10.11 -19.84
N MET A 9 -60.09 -10.34 -20.77
CA MET A 9 -59.88 -11.13 -21.99
C MET A 9 -58.99 -10.41 -23.02
N GLN A 10 -59.05 -9.08 -23.09
CA GLN A 10 -58.12 -8.25 -23.86
C GLN A 10 -56.80 -8.11 -23.11
N GLY A 11 -56.02 -9.19 -23.07
CA GLY A 11 -54.71 -9.22 -22.41
C GLY A 11 -53.89 -7.96 -22.72
N LYS A 12 -53.32 -7.34 -21.67
CA LYS A 12 -52.53 -6.11 -21.80
C LYS A 12 -51.48 -6.30 -22.90
N LYS A 13 -51.55 -5.49 -23.98
CA LYS A 13 -50.55 -5.50 -25.05
C LYS A 13 -49.16 -5.34 -24.44
N GLU A 14 -48.34 -6.37 -24.59
CA GLU A 14 -47.00 -6.39 -24.01
C GLU A 14 -46.19 -5.25 -24.61
N HIS A 15 -45.60 -4.40 -23.76
CA HIS A 15 -44.85 -3.23 -24.19
C HIS A 15 -43.67 -3.66 -25.08
N LYS A 16 -43.48 -2.99 -26.22
CA LYS A 16 -42.44 -3.36 -27.22
C LYS A 16 -41.05 -3.57 -26.61
N ALA A 17 -40.70 -2.76 -25.61
CA ALA A 17 -39.45 -2.87 -24.85
C ALA A 17 -39.32 -4.21 -24.10
N ARG A 18 -40.37 -4.71 -23.42
CA ARG A 18 -40.34 -6.01 -22.72
C ARG A 18 -40.15 -7.16 -23.68
N LYS A 19 -40.84 -7.14 -24.83
CA LYS A 19 -40.70 -8.16 -25.87
C LYS A 19 -39.27 -8.20 -26.45
N TRP A 20 -38.67 -7.03 -26.65
CA TRP A 20 -37.29 -6.92 -27.11
C TRP A 20 -36.29 -7.43 -26.05
N TRP A 21 -36.48 -7.09 -24.78
CA TRP A 21 -35.65 -7.59 -23.68
C TRP A 21 -35.77 -9.11 -23.47
N ARG A 22 -36.96 -9.73 -23.63
CA ARG A 22 -37.06 -11.21 -23.61
C ARG A 22 -36.27 -11.86 -24.74
N LYS A 23 -36.24 -11.24 -25.92
CA LYS A 23 -35.54 -11.80 -27.10
C LYS A 23 -34.02 -11.57 -27.07
N ASN A 24 -33.58 -10.40 -26.61
CA ASN A 24 -32.19 -9.95 -26.71
C ASN A 24 -31.48 -9.84 -25.36
N GLY A 25 -32.20 -9.88 -24.24
CA GLY A 25 -31.67 -9.67 -22.90
C GLY A 25 -30.58 -10.66 -22.54
N TYR A 26 -30.71 -11.94 -22.93
CA TYR A 26 -29.67 -12.94 -22.74
C TYR A 26 -28.36 -12.59 -23.48
N LYS A 27 -28.47 -12.06 -24.71
CA LYS A 27 -27.30 -11.64 -25.50
C LYS A 27 -26.63 -10.43 -24.87
N ILE A 28 -27.40 -9.44 -24.41
CA ILE A 28 -26.89 -8.24 -23.75
C ILE A 28 -26.21 -8.61 -22.42
N TRP A 29 -26.85 -9.49 -21.64
CA TRP A 29 -26.28 -10.00 -20.40
C TRP A 29 -24.93 -10.68 -20.64
N ARG A 30 -24.85 -11.58 -21.62
CA ARG A 30 -23.64 -12.36 -21.87
C ARG A 30 -22.52 -11.59 -22.57
N VAL A 31 -22.85 -10.69 -23.50
CA VAL A 31 -21.86 -10.01 -24.35
C VAL A 31 -21.42 -8.68 -23.75
N VAL A 32 -22.30 -7.98 -23.02
CA VAL A 32 -22.01 -6.64 -22.50
C VAL A 32 -21.85 -6.69 -20.98
N LEU A 33 -22.85 -7.17 -20.26
CA LEU A 33 -22.84 -7.09 -18.79
C LEU A 33 -21.87 -8.09 -18.16
N PHE A 34 -21.73 -9.30 -18.70
CA PHE A 34 -20.86 -10.33 -18.14
C PHE A 34 -19.37 -9.98 -18.25
N PRO A 35 -18.83 -9.49 -19.38
CA PRO A 35 -17.46 -9.00 -19.42
C PRO A 35 -17.22 -7.79 -18.51
N LEU A 36 -18.16 -6.85 -18.43
CA LEU A 36 -18.07 -5.72 -17.49
C LEU A 36 -18.07 -6.18 -16.03
N TRP A 37 -18.89 -7.18 -15.70
CA TRP A 37 -18.96 -7.75 -14.36
C TRP A 37 -17.68 -8.50 -13.99
N ILE A 38 -17.13 -9.31 -14.89
CA ILE A 38 -15.80 -9.94 -14.70
C ILE A 38 -14.72 -8.86 -14.53
N GLY A 39 -14.76 -7.79 -15.33
CA GLY A 39 -13.85 -6.66 -15.21
C GLY A 39 -13.91 -6.02 -13.82
N GLY A 40 -15.12 -5.84 -13.27
CA GLY A 40 -15.34 -5.39 -11.90
C GLY A 40 -14.70 -6.32 -10.86
N LEU A 41 -14.97 -7.62 -10.94
CA LEU A 41 -14.39 -8.61 -10.01
C LEU A 41 -12.85 -8.64 -10.07
N LEU A 42 -12.27 -8.54 -11.27
CA LEU A 42 -10.82 -8.48 -11.44
C LEU A 42 -10.25 -7.21 -10.84
N LYS A 43 -10.91 -6.06 -11.04
CA LYS A 43 -10.52 -4.79 -10.45
C LYS A 43 -10.51 -4.90 -8.92
N ASP A 44 -11.58 -5.42 -8.32
CA ASP A 44 -11.69 -5.57 -6.86
C ASP A 44 -10.57 -6.48 -6.31
N LYS A 45 -10.26 -7.57 -7.02
CA LYS A 45 -9.17 -8.47 -6.64
C LYS A 45 -7.80 -7.79 -6.71
N ILE A 46 -7.57 -6.99 -7.75
CA ILE A 46 -6.33 -6.21 -7.90
C ILE A 46 -6.24 -5.16 -6.79
N GLU A 47 -7.29 -4.38 -6.56
CA GLU A 47 -7.32 -3.36 -5.50
C GLU A 47 -7.09 -3.99 -4.13
N LYS A 48 -7.76 -5.10 -3.81
CA LYS A 48 -7.54 -5.81 -2.54
C LYS A 48 -6.08 -6.27 -2.36
N HIS A 49 -5.46 -6.78 -3.43
CA HIS A 49 -4.04 -7.19 -3.40
C HIS A 49 -3.07 -6.01 -3.33
N LEU A 50 -3.45 -4.85 -3.86
CA LEU A 50 -2.65 -3.64 -3.76
C LEU A 50 -2.77 -3.02 -2.36
N ASN A 51 -3.99 -2.93 -1.83
CA ASN A 51 -4.26 -2.41 -0.49
C ASN A 51 -3.59 -3.26 0.60
N SER A 52 -3.57 -4.59 0.45
CA SER A 52 -2.84 -5.46 1.40
C SER A 52 -1.33 -5.22 1.41
N LYS A 53 -0.77 -4.62 0.36
CA LYS A 53 0.65 -4.21 0.33
C LYS A 53 0.91 -2.85 0.97
N GLU A 54 -0.15 -2.11 1.32
CA GLU A 54 -0.08 -0.78 1.92
C GLU A 54 -0.32 -0.85 3.44
N GLU A 55 -1.03 -1.88 3.91
CA GLU A 55 -1.27 -2.15 5.31
C GLU A 55 0.04 -2.24 6.11
N TRP A 56 0.04 -1.60 7.28
CA TRP A 56 1.20 -1.56 8.16
C TRP A 56 1.47 -2.94 8.76
N ASN A 57 2.71 -3.42 8.60
CA ASN A 57 3.20 -4.66 9.19
C ASN A 57 4.61 -4.40 9.74
N GLU A 58 4.81 -4.67 11.03
CA GLU A 58 6.08 -4.39 11.73
C GLU A 58 7.23 -5.26 11.23
N GLU A 59 6.99 -6.55 10.93
CA GLU A 59 8.01 -7.44 10.37
C GLU A 59 8.49 -6.92 9.01
N ARG A 60 7.55 -6.51 8.16
CA ARG A 60 7.86 -5.92 6.86
C ARG A 60 8.60 -4.59 6.99
N ALA A 61 8.19 -3.73 7.91
CA ALA A 61 8.90 -2.49 8.20
C ALA A 61 10.33 -2.76 8.67
N ASN A 62 10.51 -3.77 9.52
CA ASN A 62 11.83 -4.22 9.98
C ASN A 62 12.70 -4.73 8.83
N GLU A 63 12.16 -5.59 7.94
CA GLU A 63 12.88 -6.05 6.75
C GLU A 63 13.32 -4.90 5.84
N ILE A 64 12.41 -3.94 5.60
CA ILE A 64 12.69 -2.78 4.77
C ILE A 64 13.79 -1.93 5.40
N LEU A 65 13.70 -1.62 6.69
CA LEU A 65 14.68 -0.78 7.39
C LEU A 65 16.04 -1.49 7.54
N ASN A 66 16.07 -2.79 7.80
CA ASN A 66 17.31 -3.57 7.81
C ASN A 66 18.04 -3.51 6.46
N TYR A 67 17.28 -3.47 5.36
CA TYR A 67 17.86 -3.27 4.03
C TYR A 67 18.25 -1.81 3.78
N TYR A 68 17.40 -0.87 4.18
CA TYR A 68 17.51 0.55 3.85
C TYR A 68 18.61 1.24 4.64
N ILE A 69 18.62 1.11 5.98
CA ILE A 69 19.47 1.87 6.91
C ILE A 69 20.96 1.74 6.57
N PRO A 70 21.55 0.53 6.44
CA PRO A 70 22.97 0.41 6.10
C PRO A 70 23.37 1.02 4.75
N ARG A 71 22.40 1.22 3.83
CA ARG A 71 22.65 1.77 2.49
C ARG A 71 22.50 3.29 2.42
N VAL A 72 21.68 3.86 3.29
CA VAL A 72 21.48 5.32 3.35
C VAL A 72 22.44 5.97 4.35
N CYS A 73 22.84 5.26 5.41
CA CYS A 73 23.73 5.79 6.42
C CYS A 73 25.15 6.00 5.91
N LYS A 74 25.81 7.00 6.48
CA LYS A 74 27.26 7.18 6.32
C LYS A 74 27.99 6.35 7.38
N TRP A 75 29.00 5.61 6.98
CA TRP A 75 29.87 4.88 7.92
C TRP A 75 31.00 5.78 8.41
N ASN A 76 31.11 5.93 9.73
CA ASN A 76 32.25 6.55 10.38
C ASN A 76 33.23 5.45 10.83
N LYS A 77 34.43 5.44 10.24
CA LYS A 77 35.47 4.43 10.51
C LYS A 77 36.17 4.63 11.85
N GLU A 78 36.26 5.86 12.35
CA GLU A 78 37.04 6.19 13.54
C GLU A 78 36.30 5.74 14.81
N GLU A 79 34.99 5.99 14.84
CA GLU A 79 34.13 5.70 15.98
C GLU A 79 33.24 4.45 15.76
N ASN A 80 33.41 3.75 14.64
CA ASN A 80 32.70 2.51 14.28
C ASN A 80 31.16 2.59 14.38
N TYR A 81 30.55 3.61 13.75
CA TYR A 81 29.09 3.75 13.72
C TYR A 81 28.53 4.13 12.36
N PHE A 82 27.28 3.76 12.12
CA PHE A 82 26.47 4.29 11.03
C PHE A 82 25.71 5.53 11.48
N TYR A 83 25.85 6.63 10.73
CA TYR A 83 25.10 7.85 10.94
C TYR A 83 23.96 7.97 9.91
N PHE A 84 22.73 8.01 10.40
CA PHE A 84 21.54 8.34 9.62
C PHE A 84 21.17 9.81 9.85
N PHE A 85 20.99 10.54 8.75
CA PHE A 85 20.49 11.91 8.77
C PHE A 85 19.42 12.08 7.69
N ASP A 86 18.25 12.57 8.10
CA ASP A 86 17.18 13.01 7.20
C ASP A 86 16.64 14.35 7.69
N ASN A 87 16.57 15.35 6.80
CA ASN A 87 16.06 16.67 7.11
C ASN A 87 14.53 16.80 6.91
N GLY A 88 13.82 15.67 6.85
CA GLY A 88 12.38 15.59 6.59
C GLY A 88 12.05 15.33 5.13
N MET A 89 12.95 15.59 4.18
CA MET A 89 12.67 15.40 2.75
C MET A 89 13.12 14.05 2.20
N GLY A 90 14.07 13.38 2.84
CA GLY A 90 14.65 12.13 2.31
C GLY A 90 13.69 10.94 2.41
N TRP A 91 12.64 11.07 3.21
CA TRP A 91 11.52 10.14 3.29
C TRP A 91 10.70 10.04 2.01
N ASN A 92 10.72 11.06 1.14
CA ASN A 92 10.00 11.00 -0.14
C ASN A 92 10.56 9.87 -1.01
N LEU A 93 9.67 9.07 -1.61
CA LEU A 93 10.04 7.94 -2.45
C LEU A 93 11.04 8.31 -3.56
N LYS A 94 10.97 9.54 -4.11
CA LYS A 94 11.90 10.01 -5.15
C LYS A 94 13.36 9.94 -4.70
N PHE A 95 13.65 10.19 -3.43
CA PHE A 95 14.99 10.11 -2.86
C PHE A 95 15.28 8.71 -2.31
N ALA A 96 14.33 8.11 -1.59
CA ALA A 96 14.50 6.80 -0.97
C ALA A 96 14.59 5.64 -1.98
N LYS A 97 14.04 5.78 -3.20
CA LYS A 97 14.00 4.72 -4.23
C LYS A 97 15.36 4.12 -4.57
N LYS A 98 16.45 4.88 -4.42
CA LYS A 98 17.82 4.42 -4.68
C LYS A 98 18.27 3.35 -3.68
N TYR A 99 17.71 3.38 -2.46
CA TYR A 99 18.10 2.51 -1.35
C TYR A 99 16.99 1.50 -0.98
N LEU A 100 15.87 1.53 -1.68
CA LEU A 100 14.72 0.63 -1.47
C LEU A 100 14.59 -0.40 -2.60
N LYS A 101 14.02 -1.56 -2.28
CA LYS A 101 13.61 -2.55 -3.28
C LYS A 101 12.31 -2.09 -3.94
N THR A 102 12.17 -2.33 -5.25
CA THR A 102 10.97 -1.94 -6.02
C THR A 102 9.67 -2.50 -5.45
N LYS A 103 9.71 -3.71 -4.86
CA LYS A 103 8.53 -4.33 -4.23
C LYS A 103 7.99 -3.56 -3.01
N ASP A 104 8.80 -2.69 -2.42
CA ASP A 104 8.51 -1.97 -1.17
C ASP A 104 8.16 -0.50 -1.38
N TYR A 105 8.20 0.00 -2.62
CA TYR A 105 7.92 1.40 -2.95
C TYR A 105 6.55 1.87 -2.47
N ARG A 106 5.49 1.08 -2.71
CA ARG A 106 4.13 1.43 -2.27
C ARG A 106 3.99 1.45 -0.76
N PHE A 107 4.54 0.45 -0.09
CA PHE A 107 4.52 0.38 1.37
C PHE A 107 5.22 1.59 1.97
N TRP A 108 6.39 1.95 1.43
CA TRP A 108 7.14 3.13 1.83
C TRP A 108 6.30 4.39 1.62
N GLU A 109 5.85 4.64 0.40
CA GLU A 109 5.11 5.86 0.02
C GLU A 109 3.87 6.10 0.89
N VAL A 110 3.08 5.05 1.16
CA VAL A 110 1.88 5.15 2.01
C VAL A 110 2.23 5.38 3.49
N ASN A 111 3.32 4.78 3.98
CA ASN A 111 3.64 4.80 5.42
C ASN A 111 4.66 5.87 5.82
N THR A 112 5.31 6.56 4.88
CA THR A 112 6.20 7.69 5.19
C THR A 112 5.52 9.05 5.15
N GLY A 113 4.58 9.28 4.23
CA GLY A 113 4.01 10.62 4.02
C GLY A 113 5.09 11.68 3.79
N PHE A 114 4.86 12.91 4.29
CA PHE A 114 5.77 14.05 4.05
C PHE A 114 6.99 14.09 4.98
N PHE A 115 6.86 13.61 6.22
CA PHE A 115 7.90 13.69 7.26
C PHE A 115 8.28 12.31 7.85
N GLY A 116 8.22 11.25 7.06
CA GLY A 116 8.63 9.90 7.44
C GLY A 116 7.59 9.04 8.17
N GLY A 117 6.54 9.65 8.74
CA GLY A 117 5.32 8.94 9.14
C GLY A 117 5.55 7.74 10.07
N LYS A 118 4.81 6.65 9.83
CA LYS A 118 4.89 5.43 10.63
C LYS A 118 6.26 4.75 10.54
N ILE A 119 6.91 4.81 9.37
CA ILE A 119 8.26 4.25 9.17
C ILE A 119 9.26 4.97 10.10
N ARG A 120 9.23 6.30 10.14
CA ARG A 120 10.09 7.11 10.99
C ARG A 120 9.82 6.84 12.47
N ASP A 121 8.55 6.80 12.87
CA ASP A 121 8.18 6.47 14.24
C ASP A 121 8.69 5.09 14.65
N PHE A 122 8.56 4.10 13.76
CA PHE A 122 9.06 2.76 13.98
C PHE A 122 10.59 2.72 14.06
N LEU A 123 11.28 3.43 13.16
CA LEU A 123 12.74 3.58 13.17
C LEU A 123 13.23 4.14 14.52
N MET A 124 12.59 5.20 15.01
CA MET A 124 12.95 5.84 16.27
C MET A 124 12.64 4.96 17.48
N LYS A 125 11.45 4.35 17.54
CA LYS A 125 10.94 3.74 18.78
C LYS A 125 11.19 2.23 18.89
N LYS A 126 11.12 1.49 17.79
CA LYS A 126 11.07 0.02 17.82
C LYS A 126 12.19 -0.68 17.04
N PHE A 127 12.66 -0.08 15.95
CA PHE A 127 13.66 -0.70 15.11
C PHE A 127 15.00 -0.86 15.84
N GLU A 128 15.59 -2.03 15.72
CA GLU A 128 16.94 -2.34 16.18
C GLU A 128 17.73 -2.91 15.00
N LEU A 129 18.97 -2.43 14.85
CA LEU A 129 19.89 -2.97 13.85
C LEU A 129 20.77 -4.03 14.51
N GLU A 130 20.75 -5.24 13.97
CA GLU A 130 21.48 -6.37 14.55
C GLU A 130 22.98 -6.08 14.65
N GLY A 131 23.55 -6.29 15.84
CA GLY A 131 24.96 -6.00 16.12
C GLY A 131 25.26 -4.53 16.43
N PHE A 132 24.26 -3.64 16.47
CA PHE A 132 24.44 -2.22 16.77
C PHE A 132 23.57 -1.73 17.95
N SER A 133 24.06 -0.78 18.72
CA SER A 133 23.28 0.03 19.66
C SER A 133 22.78 1.29 18.95
N LYS A 134 21.56 1.73 19.27
CA LYS A 134 20.91 2.88 18.64
C LYS A 134 20.89 4.06 19.61
N GLU A 135 21.39 5.20 19.16
CA GLU A 135 21.30 6.48 19.86
C GLU A 135 20.52 7.49 19.00
N LEU A 136 19.55 8.17 19.60
CA LEU A 136 18.74 9.18 18.92
C LEU A 136 19.35 10.57 19.15
N GLY A 137 19.64 11.28 18.07
CA GLY A 137 20.00 12.69 18.09
C GLY A 137 18.77 13.58 17.95
N ASN A 138 18.88 14.63 17.14
CA ASN A 138 17.74 15.50 16.87
C ASN A 138 16.66 14.79 16.04
N CYS A 139 15.46 14.70 16.60
CA CYS A 139 14.28 14.11 15.96
C CYS A 139 13.06 15.07 15.94
N SER A 140 13.26 16.39 16.00
CA SER A 140 12.17 17.36 15.93
C SER A 140 11.70 17.62 14.49
N GLU A 141 10.42 17.99 14.31
CA GLU A 141 9.89 18.60 13.07
C GLU A 141 10.24 17.90 11.74
N GLY A 142 10.24 16.57 11.73
CA GLY A 142 10.56 15.76 10.54
C GLY A 142 12.05 15.49 10.35
N TRP A 143 12.93 16.20 11.06
CA TRP A 143 14.34 15.84 11.16
C TRP A 143 14.52 14.52 11.88
N THR A 144 15.49 13.74 11.44
CA THR A 144 15.79 12.43 12.03
C THR A 144 17.28 12.19 12.00
N GLU A 145 17.89 12.23 13.18
CA GLU A 145 19.28 11.90 13.38
C GLU A 145 19.40 10.68 14.28
N ILE A 146 20.08 9.64 13.78
CA ILE A 146 20.26 8.39 14.50
C ILE A 146 21.67 7.87 14.26
N SER A 147 22.36 7.54 15.35
CA SER A 147 23.64 6.84 15.30
C SER A 147 23.45 5.38 15.69
N PHE A 148 24.02 4.48 14.91
CA PHE A 148 24.08 3.05 15.20
C PHE A 148 25.53 2.65 15.45
N TYR A 149 25.92 2.51 16.73
CA TYR A 149 27.28 2.12 17.11
C TYR A 149 27.43 0.62 17.11
N LEU A 150 28.54 0.11 16.58
CA LEU A 150 28.80 -1.31 16.63
C LEU A 150 28.86 -1.76 18.10
N LYS A 151 28.03 -2.72 18.50
CA LYS A 151 28.15 -3.32 19.84
C LYS A 151 29.54 -3.92 19.91
N ASN A 152 30.35 -3.50 20.89
CA ASN A 152 31.65 -4.10 21.15
C ASN A 152 31.45 -5.62 21.14
N LYS A 153 32.00 -6.31 20.15
CA LYS A 153 32.10 -7.77 20.21
C LYS A 153 32.90 -8.04 21.46
N GLU A 154 32.29 -8.61 22.48
CA GLU A 154 33.07 -9.36 23.46
C GLU A 154 33.94 -10.33 22.64
N PRO A 155 35.27 -10.31 22.82
CA PRO A 155 36.11 -11.27 22.13
C PRO A 155 35.68 -12.67 22.60
N ALA A 156 35.24 -13.49 21.63
CA ALA A 156 35.04 -14.91 21.82
C ALA A 156 36.37 -15.63 22.07
#